data_AF-A0A0B7F6N7-F1
#
_entry.id   AF-A0A0B7F6N7-F1
#
_cell.length_a   1.000
_cell.length_b   1.000
_cell.length_c   1.000
_cell.angle_alpha   90.00
_cell.angle_beta   90.00
_cell.angle_gamma   90.00
#
_symmetry.space_group_name_H-M   'P 1'
#
loop_
_entity.id
_entity.type
_entity.pdbx_description
1 polymer ?
#
loop_
_entity_poly.entity_id
_entity_poly.type
_entity_poly.pdbx_seq_one_letter_code
_entity_poly.pdbx_strand_id
1 'polypeptide(L)'
;MIEDSRELDDLQLKLAATAMGADDLDKPWRPSDLFLRLRNPLAYIRRLSIGGSYKIDWETFIDTSPPCVLRRFFEQRPDIHTVGFEWNDNPQPDLAFAPSLLEHMFPSLEYFTGPMSMCEGIMSSRLANQLKEIKILYEGADPSGPRVHTFDTLASAIKPLPRLEALQISCMDPERLL
;
A
#
# COMPACT_ATOMS: atom_id res chain seq x y z
N MET A 1 -21.59 -2.45 -0.16
CA MET A 1 -22.27 -1.35 0.56
C MET A 1 -21.23 -0.28 0.82
N ILE A 2 -21.45 0.93 0.33
CA ILE A 2 -20.68 2.12 0.71
C ILE A 2 -21.48 2.72 1.88
N GLU A 3 -20.98 2.60 3.11
CA GLU A 3 -21.62 3.25 4.26
C GLU A 3 -21.23 4.74 4.24
N ASP A 4 -22.25 5.58 4.11
CA ASP A 4 -22.18 7.03 4.19
C ASP A 4 -22.34 7.42 5.66
N SER A 5 -21.27 7.88 6.31
CA SER A 5 -21.36 8.53 7.62
C SER A 5 -20.48 9.77 7.64
N ARG A 6 -21.10 10.85 8.11
CA ARG A 6 -20.68 12.23 7.92
C ARG A 6 -19.67 12.63 8.99
N GLU A 7 -18.41 12.78 8.59
CA GLU A 7 -17.44 13.75 9.12
C GLU A 7 -16.58 14.18 7.92
N LEU A 8 -16.85 15.38 7.39
CA LEU A 8 -16.30 15.87 6.12
C LEU A 8 -14.80 16.24 6.17
N ASP A 9 -14.10 15.94 7.26
CA ASP A 9 -12.66 16.25 7.36
C ASP A 9 -11.75 15.07 7.03
N ASP A 10 -12.28 13.85 6.89
CA ASP A 10 -11.40 12.69 6.76
C ASP A 10 -12.06 11.48 6.06
N LEU A 11 -12.38 11.65 4.78
CA LEU A 11 -12.99 10.60 3.95
C LEU A 11 -12.00 9.42 3.79
N GLN A 12 -12.35 8.29 4.41
CA GLN A 12 -11.62 7.03 4.30
C GLN A 12 -12.34 6.09 3.31
N LEU A 13 -11.63 5.65 2.28
CA LEU A 13 -12.11 4.59 1.40
C LEU A 13 -11.39 3.29 1.76
N LYS A 14 -12.12 2.33 2.33
CA LYS A 14 -11.66 0.96 2.51
C LYS A 14 -12.32 0.08 1.46
N LEU A 15 -11.50 -0.52 0.60
CA LEU A 15 -11.96 -1.41 -0.47
C LEU A 15 -11.67 -2.84 -0.06
N ALA A 16 -12.67 -3.68 0.11
CA ALA A 16 -12.50 -5.10 0.38
C ALA A 16 -13.43 -5.93 -0.52
N ALA A 17 -12.97 -7.13 -0.90
CA ALA A 17 -13.63 -8.03 -1.84
C ALA A 17 -15.03 -8.51 -1.41
N THR A 18 -15.46 -8.23 -0.17
CA THR A 18 -16.78 -8.65 0.36
C THR A 18 -18.00 -8.05 -0.35
N ALA A 19 -17.80 -7.18 -1.35
CA ALA A 19 -18.87 -6.53 -2.10
C ALA A 19 -19.18 -7.15 -3.48
N MET A 20 -18.51 -8.23 -3.91
CA MET A 20 -18.81 -8.92 -5.16
C MET A 20 -19.29 -10.35 -4.88
N GLY A 21 -20.38 -10.76 -5.55
CA GLY A 21 -21.21 -11.91 -5.19
C GLY A 21 -20.46 -13.24 -5.01
N ALA A 22 -21.08 -14.13 -4.26
CA ALA A 22 -20.53 -15.41 -3.79
C ALA A 22 -20.04 -16.39 -4.89
N ASP A 23 -20.26 -16.08 -6.18
CA ASP A 23 -19.82 -16.91 -7.31
C ASP A 23 -18.44 -16.51 -7.89
N ASP A 24 -17.80 -15.44 -7.40
CA ASP A 24 -16.52 -14.90 -7.91
C ASP A 24 -15.38 -14.95 -6.87
N LEU A 25 -15.55 -15.71 -5.77
CA LEU A 25 -14.61 -15.80 -4.64
C LEU A 25 -13.21 -16.33 -5.03
N ASP A 26 -13.08 -17.00 -6.18
CA ASP A 26 -11.82 -17.62 -6.62
C ASP A 26 -10.93 -16.68 -7.47
N LYS A 27 -11.39 -15.47 -7.81
CA LYS A 27 -10.61 -14.54 -8.64
C LYS A 27 -10.24 -13.28 -7.87
N PRO A 28 -8.94 -12.98 -7.69
CA PRO A 28 -8.53 -11.75 -7.06
C PRO A 28 -9.00 -10.55 -7.92
N TRP A 29 -9.66 -9.58 -7.28
CA TRP A 29 -10.12 -8.37 -7.97
C TRP A 29 -8.95 -7.43 -8.28
N ARG A 30 -9.07 -6.58 -9.29
CA ARG A 30 -8.00 -5.62 -9.64
C ARG A 30 -8.40 -4.22 -9.21
N PRO A 31 -7.60 -3.53 -8.39
CA PRO A 31 -7.93 -2.16 -7.97
C PRO A 31 -8.10 -1.21 -9.15
N SER A 32 -7.24 -1.32 -10.18
CA SER A 32 -7.34 -0.51 -11.39
C SER A 32 -8.72 -0.57 -12.07
N ASP A 33 -9.39 -1.74 -12.04
CA ASP A 33 -10.73 -1.89 -12.64
C ASP A 33 -11.80 -1.12 -11.88
N LEU A 34 -11.65 -1.01 -10.56
CA LEU A 34 -12.52 -0.17 -9.73
C LEU A 34 -12.25 1.31 -10.02
N PHE A 35 -11.00 1.74 -10.03
CA PHE A 35 -10.64 3.15 -10.29
C PHE A 35 -11.04 3.61 -11.70
N LEU A 36 -11.07 2.71 -12.69
CA LEU A 36 -11.67 2.99 -14.00
C LEU A 36 -13.17 3.28 -13.95
N ARG A 37 -13.89 2.63 -13.03
CA ARG A 37 -15.35 2.78 -12.88
C ARG A 37 -15.74 3.97 -12.01
N LEU A 38 -14.84 4.43 -11.15
CA LEU A 38 -15.04 5.59 -10.29
C LEU A 38 -15.00 6.87 -11.15
N ARG A 39 -16.18 7.36 -11.54
CA ARG A 39 -16.37 8.57 -12.38
C ARG A 39 -16.07 9.90 -11.66
N ASN A 40 -15.00 9.97 -10.86
CA ASN A 40 -14.56 11.19 -10.17
C ASN A 40 -15.32 11.64 -8.88
N PRO A 41 -15.84 10.77 -7.98
CA PRO A 41 -16.49 11.22 -6.74
C PRO A 41 -15.54 11.37 -5.54
N LEU A 42 -14.22 11.21 -5.70
CA LEU A 42 -13.34 10.98 -4.56
C LEU A 42 -12.48 12.17 -4.16
N ALA A 43 -12.72 13.38 -4.67
CA ALA A 43 -11.84 14.56 -4.55
C ALA A 43 -11.42 14.98 -3.12
N TYR A 44 -12.08 14.42 -2.09
CA TYR A 44 -11.79 14.70 -0.69
C TYR A 44 -11.23 13.49 0.08
N ILE A 45 -10.95 12.37 -0.60
CA ILE A 45 -10.25 11.24 0.03
C ILE A 45 -8.88 11.70 0.49
N ARG A 46 -8.64 11.57 1.79
CA ARG A 46 -7.31 11.72 2.40
C ARG A 46 -6.72 10.38 2.82
N ARG A 47 -7.55 9.34 2.90
CA ARG A 47 -7.17 8.01 3.39
C ARG A 47 -7.71 6.93 2.46
N LEU A 48 -6.80 6.14 1.88
CA LEU A 48 -7.15 5.02 1.02
C LEU A 48 -6.50 3.74 1.52
N SER A 49 -7.31 2.72 1.79
CA SER A 49 -6.83 1.36 2.05
C SER A 49 -7.46 0.38 1.07
N ILE A 50 -6.61 -0.38 0.38
CA ILE A 50 -6.96 -1.43 -0.57
C ILE A 50 -6.72 -2.76 0.12
N GLY A 51 -7.81 -3.48 0.37
CA GLY A 51 -7.92 -4.64 1.25
C GLY A 51 -8.41 -5.92 0.56
N GLY A 52 -8.04 -7.08 1.12
CA GLY A 52 -8.60 -8.40 0.77
C GLY A 52 -7.84 -9.12 -0.36
N SER A 53 -8.51 -10.06 -1.03
CA SER A 53 -7.93 -10.82 -2.15
C SER A 53 -7.98 -10.01 -3.44
N TYR A 54 -6.93 -9.23 -3.72
CA TYR A 54 -6.79 -8.44 -4.94
C TYR A 54 -5.49 -8.77 -5.67
N LYS A 55 -5.34 -8.33 -6.92
CA LYS A 55 -4.07 -8.41 -7.65
C LYS A 55 -3.68 -7.02 -8.14
N ILE A 56 -2.64 -6.45 -7.54
CA ILE A 56 -1.96 -5.27 -8.10
C ILE A 56 -0.93 -5.76 -9.11
N ASP A 57 -1.01 -5.21 -10.30
CA ASP A 57 0.04 -5.36 -11.30
C ASP A 57 1.17 -4.39 -10.94
N TRP A 58 2.10 -4.87 -10.11
CA TRP A 58 3.18 -4.06 -9.57
C TRP A 58 4.15 -3.57 -10.65
N GLU A 59 4.36 -4.34 -11.72
CA GLU A 59 5.20 -3.95 -12.86
C GLU A 59 4.63 -2.70 -13.54
N THR A 60 3.34 -2.73 -13.91
CA THR A 60 2.69 -1.55 -14.52
C THR A 60 2.44 -0.41 -13.54
N PHE A 61 2.44 -0.70 -12.23
CA PHE A 61 2.36 0.31 -11.19
C PHE A 61 3.64 1.13 -11.07
N ILE A 62 4.81 0.54 -11.29
CA ILE A 62 6.09 1.27 -11.27
C ILE A 62 6.52 1.79 -12.65
N ASP A 63 6.03 1.18 -13.73
CA ASP A 63 6.35 1.59 -15.10
C ASP A 63 5.85 3.01 -15.42
N THR A 64 6.65 3.75 -16.17
CA THR A 64 6.47 5.16 -16.52
C THR A 64 5.67 5.38 -17.80
N SER A 65 5.43 4.37 -18.65
CA SER A 65 4.76 4.61 -19.93
C SER A 65 4.00 3.41 -20.54
N PRO A 66 2.65 3.44 -20.54
CA PRO A 66 1.75 4.32 -19.79
C PRO A 66 1.57 3.85 -18.33
N PRO A 67 1.53 4.76 -17.35
CA PRO A 67 1.28 4.37 -15.97
C PRO A 67 -0.12 3.77 -15.83
N CYS A 68 -0.25 2.74 -15.00
CA CYS A 68 -1.54 2.11 -14.72
C CYS A 68 -2.53 3.10 -14.06
N VAL A 69 -3.82 2.78 -14.11
CA VAL A 69 -4.90 3.67 -13.64
C VAL A 69 -4.75 3.97 -12.15
N LEU A 70 -4.36 2.98 -11.36
CA LEU A 70 -4.12 3.16 -9.92
C LEU A 70 -2.97 4.13 -9.66
N ARG A 71 -1.86 4.03 -10.41
CA ARG A 71 -0.75 4.99 -10.30
C ARG A 71 -1.20 6.40 -10.62
N ARG A 72 -1.92 6.58 -11.74
CA ARG A 72 -2.46 7.90 -12.14
C ARG A 72 -3.39 8.48 -11.08
N PHE A 73 -4.19 7.65 -10.43
CA PHE A 73 -5.05 8.09 -9.33
C PHE A 73 -4.22 8.71 -8.20
N PHE A 74 -3.14 8.06 -7.76
CA PHE A 74 -2.27 8.63 -6.71
C PHE A 74 -1.56 9.91 -7.17
N GLU A 75 -1.01 9.92 -8.39
CA GLU A 75 -0.35 11.11 -8.96
C GLU A 75 -1.29 12.32 -9.07
N GLN A 76 -2.59 12.09 -9.26
CA GLN A 76 -3.61 13.14 -9.31
C GLN A 76 -4.11 13.57 -7.93
N ARG A 77 -3.74 12.86 -6.86
CA ARG A 77 -4.28 13.02 -5.49
C ARG A 77 -3.18 13.26 -4.47
N PRO A 78 -2.55 14.46 -4.53
CA PRO A 78 -1.47 14.83 -3.62
C PRO A 78 -1.94 15.02 -2.17
N ASP A 79 -3.25 15.05 -1.92
CA ASP A 79 -3.88 15.24 -0.62
C ASP A 79 -4.08 13.95 0.19
N ILE A 80 -3.65 12.80 -0.34
CA ILE A 80 -3.73 11.52 0.37
C ILE A 80 -2.57 11.43 1.37
N HIS A 81 -2.91 11.33 2.64
CA HIS A 81 -1.98 11.21 3.76
C HIS A 81 -1.84 9.78 4.29
N THR A 82 -2.86 8.93 4.05
CA THR A 82 -2.85 7.52 4.47
C THR A 82 -3.02 6.62 3.26
N VAL A 83 -2.07 5.71 3.06
CA VAL A 83 -2.13 4.69 2.01
C VAL A 83 -1.92 3.31 2.61
N GLY A 84 -2.86 2.40 2.35
CA GLY A 84 -2.80 1.01 2.78
C GLY A 84 -2.95 0.05 1.59
N PHE A 85 -2.03 -0.90 1.50
CA PHE A 85 -2.13 -2.10 0.68
C PHE A 85 -2.21 -3.30 1.63
N GLU A 86 -3.42 -3.60 2.11
CA GLU A 86 -3.73 -4.69 3.05
C GLU A 86 -4.12 -5.96 2.27
N TRP A 87 -3.17 -6.78 1.84
CA TRP A 87 -3.51 -8.09 1.25
C TRP A 87 -3.27 -9.21 2.25
N ASN A 88 -3.93 -10.36 2.03
CA ASN A 88 -3.75 -11.56 2.84
C ASN A 88 -2.89 -12.63 2.12
N ASP A 89 -3.02 -12.77 0.80
CA ASP A 89 -2.53 -13.97 0.09
C ASP A 89 -1.69 -13.68 -1.16
N ASN A 90 -1.09 -12.48 -1.28
CA ASN A 90 -0.21 -12.17 -2.41
C ASN A 90 1.26 -12.26 -2.03
N PRO A 91 2.10 -12.80 -2.93
CA PRO A 91 3.53 -12.71 -2.75
C PRO A 91 3.98 -11.25 -2.68
N GLN A 92 4.99 -11.00 -1.84
CA GLN A 92 5.70 -9.72 -1.87
C GLN A 92 6.13 -9.39 -3.31
N PRO A 93 6.01 -8.13 -3.76
CA PRO A 93 6.52 -7.75 -5.06
C PRO A 93 8.04 -7.90 -5.07
N ASP A 94 8.55 -8.73 -5.99
CA ASP A 94 9.98 -8.87 -6.28
C ASP A 94 10.48 -7.71 -7.16
N LEU A 95 10.21 -6.49 -6.70
CA LEU A 95 10.49 -5.25 -7.42
C LEU A 95 11.00 -4.20 -6.44
N ALA A 96 12.01 -3.44 -6.87
CA ALA A 96 12.51 -2.29 -6.13
C ALA A 96 11.70 -1.03 -6.49
N PHE A 97 11.20 -0.33 -5.47
CA PHE A 97 10.50 0.94 -5.67
C PHE A 97 11.48 2.10 -5.58
N ALA A 98 11.64 2.84 -6.67
CA ALA A 98 12.48 4.02 -6.70
C ALA A 98 11.96 5.10 -5.72
N PRO A 99 12.79 5.64 -4.80
CA PRO A 99 12.37 6.65 -3.84
C PRO A 99 11.70 7.88 -4.48
N SER A 100 12.22 8.35 -5.62
CA SER A 100 11.66 9.50 -6.35
C SER A 100 10.28 9.23 -6.96
N LEU A 101 10.01 7.99 -7.36
CA LEU A 101 8.69 7.58 -7.83
C LEU A 101 7.67 7.65 -6.68
N LEU A 102 8.04 7.13 -5.52
CA LEU A 102 7.17 7.14 -4.34
C LEU A 102 6.88 8.57 -3.84
N GLU A 103 7.89 9.45 -3.85
CA GLU A 103 7.71 10.88 -3.57
C GLU A 103 6.72 11.54 -4.53
N HIS A 104 6.77 11.17 -5.81
CA HIS A 104 5.85 11.71 -6.81
C HIS A 104 4.42 11.21 -6.62
N MET A 105 4.25 9.94 -6.25
CA MET A 105 2.93 9.32 -6.07
C MET A 105 2.27 9.69 -4.75
N PHE A 106 3.05 9.89 -3.69
CA PHE A 106 2.53 10.09 -2.33
C PHE A 106 3.15 11.31 -1.63
N PRO A 107 3.08 12.51 -2.23
CA PRO A 107 3.83 13.67 -1.73
C PRO A 107 3.46 14.08 -0.30
N SER A 108 2.25 13.79 0.17
CA SER A 108 1.77 14.14 1.51
C SER A 108 1.64 12.94 2.47
N LEU A 109 2.26 11.81 2.15
CA LEU A 109 2.15 10.57 2.93
C LEU A 109 2.64 10.76 4.37
N GLU A 110 1.79 10.40 5.33
CA GLU A 110 2.11 10.37 6.77
C GLU A 110 1.96 8.95 7.35
N TYR A 111 1.04 8.15 6.81
CA TYR A 111 0.72 6.80 7.31
C TYR A 111 0.77 5.80 6.16
N PHE A 112 1.59 4.77 6.28
CA PHE A 112 1.74 3.75 5.24
C PHE A 112 1.56 2.33 5.76
N THR A 113 0.82 1.50 5.04
CA THR A 113 0.78 0.04 5.20
C THR A 113 1.03 -0.63 3.87
N GLY A 114 1.95 -1.59 3.79
CA GLY A 114 2.20 -2.30 2.53
C GLY A 114 3.44 -3.20 2.50
N PRO A 115 3.97 -3.51 1.30
CA PRO A 115 5.09 -4.42 1.12
C PRO A 115 6.38 -3.89 1.73
N MET A 116 7.27 -4.81 2.09
CA MET A 116 8.61 -4.48 2.56
C MET A 116 9.39 -3.61 1.57
N SER A 117 9.44 -3.99 0.29
CA SER A 117 10.23 -3.25 -0.73
C SER A 117 9.73 -1.83 -0.95
N MET A 118 8.43 -1.59 -0.80
CA MET A 118 7.86 -0.25 -0.89
C MET A 118 8.10 0.56 0.38
N CYS A 119 8.00 -0.07 1.55
CA CYS A 119 8.39 0.54 2.83
C CYS A 119 9.85 1.01 2.79
N GLU A 120 10.78 0.17 2.32
CA GLU A 120 12.19 0.52 2.13
C GLU A 120 12.37 1.74 1.23
N GLY A 121 11.66 1.77 0.09
CA GLY A 121 11.66 2.93 -0.82
C GLY A 121 11.16 4.21 -0.14
N ILE A 122 10.10 4.13 0.66
CA ILE A 122 9.54 5.28 1.41
C ILE A 122 10.56 5.78 2.44
N MET A 123 11.12 4.90 3.26
CA MET A 123 12.09 5.28 4.31
C MET A 123 13.41 5.82 3.74
N SER A 124 13.77 5.40 2.52
CA SER A 124 14.95 5.90 1.82
C SER A 124 14.72 7.27 1.15
N SER A 125 13.46 7.67 0.98
CA SER A 125 13.01 8.90 0.32
C SER A 125 12.92 10.11 1.27
N ARG A 126 12.52 11.27 0.76
CA ARG A 126 12.20 12.47 1.55
C ARG A 126 10.94 12.33 2.39
N LEU A 127 10.04 11.39 2.03
CA LEU A 127 8.80 11.10 2.78
C LEU A 127 9.11 10.65 4.21
N ALA A 128 10.28 10.05 4.43
CA ALA A 128 10.78 9.67 5.75
C ALA A 128 10.73 10.80 6.80
N ASN A 129 10.84 12.07 6.39
CA ASN A 129 10.82 13.22 7.30
C ASN A 129 9.42 13.58 7.83
N GLN A 130 8.36 13.14 7.13
CA GLN A 130 6.97 13.42 7.47
C GLN A 130 6.19 12.19 7.92
N LEU A 131 6.75 11.01 7.71
CA LEU A 131 6.15 9.73 8.08
C LEU A 131 5.96 9.64 9.61
N LYS A 132 4.72 9.37 10.02
CA LYS A 132 4.32 9.16 11.42
C LYS A 132 4.14 7.69 11.74
N GLU A 133 3.62 6.90 10.81
CA GLU A 133 3.44 5.48 10.99
C GLU A 133 3.82 4.69 9.74
N ILE A 134 4.51 3.57 9.95
CA ILE A 134 4.75 2.58 8.91
C ILE A 134 4.43 1.17 9.42
N LYS A 135 3.58 0.47 8.67
CA LYS A 135 3.25 -0.92 8.90
C LYS A 135 3.73 -1.78 7.74
N ILE A 136 4.71 -2.61 8.03
CA ILE A 136 5.32 -3.52 7.08
C ILE A 136 4.54 -4.83 7.12
N LEU A 137 3.91 -5.18 6.00
CA LEU A 137 3.38 -6.50 5.77
C LEU A 137 4.51 -7.36 5.22
N TYR A 138 4.85 -8.42 5.93
CA TYR A 138 5.92 -9.34 5.58
C TYR A 138 5.33 -10.73 5.38
N GLU A 139 5.58 -11.34 4.22
CA GLU A 139 5.17 -12.73 3.96
C GLU A 139 6.34 -13.63 4.36
N GLY A 140 6.13 -14.42 5.40
CA GLY A 140 7.12 -15.36 5.92
C GLY A 140 7.02 -16.71 5.23
N ALA A 141 7.72 -16.89 4.11
CA ALA A 141 8.12 -18.22 3.69
C ALA A 141 9.57 -18.44 4.14
N ASP A 142 9.71 -19.27 5.17
CA ASP A 142 10.95 -19.82 5.72
C ASP A 142 11.87 -18.88 6.55
N PRO A 143 11.89 -19.00 7.89
CA PRO A 143 12.83 -18.29 8.76
C PRO A 143 14.31 -18.69 8.55
N SER A 144 14.59 -19.72 7.75
CA SER A 144 15.95 -20.15 7.39
C SER A 144 16.40 -19.70 5.98
N GLY A 145 15.54 -19.00 5.24
CA GLY A 145 15.87 -18.43 3.93
C GLY A 145 16.77 -17.18 4.00
N PRO A 146 17.23 -16.63 2.86
CA PRO A 146 18.25 -15.58 2.78
C PRO A 146 17.87 -14.18 3.35
N ARG A 147 16.84 -14.08 4.19
CA ARG A 147 16.18 -12.82 4.58
C ARG A 147 16.43 -12.37 6.02
N VAL A 148 17.36 -13.00 6.74
CA VAL A 148 17.94 -12.42 7.98
C VAL A 148 18.57 -11.03 7.70
N HIS A 149 18.97 -10.78 6.45
CA HIS A 149 19.51 -9.48 6.01
C HIS A 149 18.46 -8.36 5.89
N THR A 150 17.16 -8.66 5.87
CA THR A 150 16.12 -7.67 5.57
C THR A 150 15.88 -6.68 6.72
N PHE A 151 15.99 -7.14 7.98
CA PHE A 151 15.96 -6.24 9.14
C PHE A 151 17.25 -5.43 9.28
N ASP A 152 18.39 -6.01 8.92
CA ASP A 152 19.67 -5.30 8.90
C ASP A 152 19.67 -4.23 7.78
N THR A 153 19.05 -4.51 6.63
CA THR A 153 18.83 -3.52 5.57
C THR A 153 17.92 -2.40 6.03
N LEU A 154 16.81 -2.71 6.71
CA LEU A 154 15.99 -1.71 7.41
C LEU A 154 16.83 -0.86 8.36
N ALA A 155 17.49 -1.49 9.32
CA ALA A 155 18.26 -0.83 10.36
C ALA A 155 19.42 0.02 9.81
N SER A 156 20.03 -0.40 8.70
CA SER A 156 21.13 0.31 8.04
C SER A 156 20.67 1.38 7.04
N ALA A 157 19.48 1.25 6.44
CA ALA A 157 18.91 2.21 5.50
C ALA A 157 18.13 3.35 6.20
N ILE A 158 17.72 3.15 7.46
CA ILE A 158 16.97 4.14 8.23
C ILE A 158 17.88 5.36 8.53
N LYS A 159 17.73 6.38 7.70
CA LYS A 159 17.97 7.76 8.11
C LYS A 159 17.08 8.07 9.32
N PRO A 160 17.44 9.02 10.20
CA PRO A 160 16.57 9.41 11.30
C PRO A 160 15.15 9.66 10.79
N LEU A 161 14.16 9.03 11.41
CA LEU A 161 12.73 9.20 11.11
C LEU A 161 12.15 10.14 12.17
N PRO A 162 12.33 11.47 12.03
CA PRO A 162 12.16 12.43 13.12
C PRO A 162 10.73 12.54 13.63
N ARG A 163 9.75 12.06 12.87
CA ARG A 163 8.32 12.12 13.17
C ARG A 163 7.68 10.75 13.36
N LEU A 164 8.45 9.66 13.27
CA LEU A 164 7.88 8.34 13.39
C LEU A 164 7.45 8.07 14.83
N GLU A 165 6.16 7.82 15.00
CA GLU A 165 5.52 7.52 16.27
C GLU A 165 5.25 6.01 16.40
N ALA A 166 5.04 5.31 15.26
CA ALA A 166 4.74 3.90 15.23
C ALA A 166 5.45 3.15 14.08
N LEU A 167 6.08 2.02 14.42
CA LEU A 167 6.62 1.04 13.50
C LEU A 167 5.99 -0.31 13.82
N GLN A 168 5.31 -0.91 12.84
CA GLN A 168 4.70 -2.23 12.99
C GLN A 168 5.22 -3.17 11.92
N ILE A 169 5.47 -4.42 12.31
CA ILE A 169 5.92 -5.47 11.39
C ILE A 169 5.00 -6.65 11.60
N SER A 170 4.19 -6.96 10.59
CA SER A 170 3.20 -8.02 10.62
C SER A 170 3.69 -9.16 9.72
N CYS A 171 4.05 -10.28 10.34
CA CYS A 171 4.28 -11.52 9.60
C CYS A 171 2.91 -12.12 9.26
N MET A 172 2.63 -12.28 7.96
CA MET A 172 1.47 -13.04 7.53
C MET A 172 1.85 -14.52 7.56
N ASP A 173 1.20 -15.25 8.44
CA ASP A 173 1.37 -16.69 8.61
C ASP A 173 0.44 -17.40 7.61
N PRO A 174 0.97 -18.01 6.53
CA PRO A 174 0.13 -18.68 5.53
C PRO A 174 -0.61 -19.89 6.11
N GLU A 175 -0.20 -20.42 7.27
CA GLU A 175 -0.80 -21.62 7.89
C GLU A 175 -1.98 -21.33 8.82
N ARG A 176 -2.34 -20.06 9.06
CA ARG A 176 -3.50 -19.69 9.92
C ARG A 176 -4.83 -19.54 9.17
N LEU A 177 -4.89 -19.93 7.91
CA LEU A 177 -6.10 -19.89 7.06
C LEU A 177 -6.67 -21.28 6.73
N LEU A 178 -6.28 -22.33 7.46
CA LEU A 178 -6.88 -23.67 7.40
C LEU A 178 -7.82 -23.92 8.59
#